data_AF-A0A1I3ZBG8-F1
#
_entry.id   AF-A0A1I3ZBG8-F1
#
_cell.length_a   1.000
_cell.length_b   1.000
_cell.length_c   1.000
_cell.angle_alpha   90.00
_cell.angle_beta   90.00
_cell.angle_gamma   90.00
#
_symmetry.space_group_name_H-M   'P 1'
#
loop_
_entity.id
_entity.type
_entity.pdbx_description
1 polymer ?
#
loop_
_entity_poly.entity_id
_entity_poly.type
_entity_poly.pdbx_seq_one_letter_code
_entity_poly.pdbx_strand_id
1 'polypeptide(L)'
;MAKFKSLLALSLVGMALAAPYATAHERGDIIMRAGLVTVDPHEESEDIRLHGTGKLPGTSAGVNSDTQIGLNYLYMLTDHVGLEYLAATPFKHDAYARGLPGDLDGHLGTFKQLPPTVSLVYFPLSPYSTVQPYVGAGINYTYIF
;
A
#
# COMPACT_ATOMS: atom_id res chain seq x y z
N MET A 1 -1.91 28.32 -15.77
CA MET A 1 -0.84 27.64 -16.54
C MET A 1 0.19 27.14 -15.54
N ALA A 2 0.06 25.89 -15.10
CA ALA A 2 1.05 25.24 -14.23
C ALA A 2 1.31 23.85 -14.81
N LYS A 3 2.54 23.65 -15.29
CA LYS A 3 3.04 22.36 -15.76
C LYS A 3 3.27 21.50 -14.52
N PHE A 4 2.69 20.30 -14.46
CA PHE A 4 3.09 19.32 -13.45
C PHE A 4 3.57 18.05 -14.14
N LYS A 5 4.85 17.76 -13.90
CA LYS A 5 5.57 16.59 -14.39
C LYS A 5 5.17 15.43 -13.49
N SER A 6 4.44 14.46 -14.02
CA SER A 6 4.08 13.26 -13.27
C SER A 6 5.29 12.32 -13.18
N LEU A 7 5.73 12.11 -11.94
CA LEU A 7 6.81 11.22 -11.55
C LEU A 7 6.17 9.99 -10.91
N LEU A 8 6.56 8.80 -11.37
CA LEU A 8 6.31 7.54 -10.67
C LEU A 8 6.63 7.68 -9.17
N ALA A 9 5.64 7.47 -8.29
CA ALA A 9 5.88 7.44 -6.85
C ALA A 9 5.19 6.25 -6.19
N LEU A 10 6.05 5.27 -5.92
CA LEU A 10 5.94 4.18 -4.95
C LEU A 10 5.24 4.66 -3.65
N SER A 11 4.22 3.94 -3.19
CA SER A 11 3.68 4.14 -1.84
C SER A 11 4.71 3.66 -0.81
N LEU A 12 5.31 4.61 -0.06
CA LEU A 12 6.24 4.33 1.02
C LEU A 12 5.64 4.78 2.37
N VAL A 13 5.77 3.89 3.36
CA VAL A 13 5.77 4.09 4.83
C VAL A 13 4.42 4.05 5.57
N GLY A 14 4.31 3.02 6.40
CA GLY A 14 3.71 3.10 7.74
C GLY A 14 4.70 2.49 8.75
N MET A 15 5.53 3.33 9.35
CA MET A 15 6.47 2.94 10.41
C MET A 15 5.66 2.70 11.69
N ALA A 16 5.23 1.45 11.91
CA ALA A 16 4.60 1.07 13.16
C ALA A 16 5.70 0.80 14.20
N LEU A 17 5.83 1.73 15.15
CA LEU A 17 6.56 1.57 16.40
C LEU A 17 5.90 0.46 17.23
N ALA A 18 6.17 -0.80 16.90
CA ALA A 18 6.03 -1.88 17.87
C ALA A 18 7.31 -1.88 18.72
N ALA A 19 7.19 -1.48 19.98
CA ALA A 19 8.28 -1.54 20.95
C ALA A 19 8.95 -2.93 20.94
N PRO A 20 10.27 -3.01 21.09
CA PRO A 20 11.01 -4.25 20.90
C PRO A 20 10.73 -5.21 22.06
N TYR A 21 10.01 -6.30 21.77
CA TYR A 21 10.40 -7.55 22.39
C TYR A 21 11.77 -7.87 21.78
N ALA A 22 12.83 -7.59 22.52
CA ALA A 22 14.20 -7.88 22.14
C ALA A 22 14.41 -9.41 22.13
N THR A 23 13.81 -10.09 21.14
CA THR A 23 14.31 -11.36 20.65
C THR A 23 15.25 -11.02 19.51
N ALA A 24 16.54 -11.29 19.69
CA ALA A 24 17.48 -11.23 18.58
C ALA A 24 16.95 -12.10 17.45
N HIS A 25 16.91 -11.56 16.23
CA HIS A 25 16.41 -12.29 15.08
C HIS A 25 17.56 -13.06 14.46
N GLU A 26 17.51 -14.38 14.54
CA GLU A 26 18.51 -15.29 14.00
C GLU A 26 17.97 -16.01 12.76
N ARG A 27 18.88 -16.58 11.97
CA ARG A 27 18.51 -17.41 10.82
C ARG A 27 17.52 -18.52 11.23
N GLY A 28 16.40 -18.60 10.51
CA GLY A 28 15.35 -19.58 10.73
C GLY A 28 14.20 -19.07 11.60
N ASP A 29 14.34 -17.90 12.21
CA ASP A 29 13.26 -17.30 13.00
C ASP A 29 12.05 -16.96 12.16
N ILE A 30 10.88 -17.17 12.76
CA ILE A 30 9.59 -16.73 12.25
C ILE A 30 9.11 -15.60 13.15
N ILE A 31 8.95 -14.42 12.54
CA ILE A 31 8.46 -13.21 13.21
C ILE A 31 7.08 -12.91 12.63
N MET A 32 6.08 -12.91 13.50
CA MET A 32 4.72 -12.49 13.13
C MET A 32 4.42 -11.12 13.73
N ARG A 33 3.87 -10.23 12.90
CA ARG A 33 3.41 -8.90 13.31
C ARG A 33 1.94 -8.75 12.95
N ALA A 34 1.17 -8.16 13.84
CA ALA A 34 -0.23 -7.80 13.61
C ALA A 34 -0.40 -6.32 13.91
N GLY A 35 -1.17 -5.60 13.08
CA GLY A 35 -1.38 -4.18 13.26
C GLY A 35 -2.43 -3.59 12.33
N LEU A 36 -2.66 -2.29 12.49
CA LEU A 36 -3.50 -1.53 11.56
C LEU A 36 -2.65 -1.12 10.36
N VAL A 37 -3.18 -1.36 9.17
CA VAL A 37 -2.57 -0.99 7.89
C VAL A 37 -3.52 -0.03 7.20
N THR A 38 -3.03 1.15 6.83
CA THR A 38 -3.79 2.16 6.10
C THR A 38 -3.32 2.20 4.66
N VAL A 39 -4.25 2.10 3.72
CA VAL A 39 -4.02 2.40 2.30
C VAL A 39 -4.50 3.82 2.07
N ASP A 40 -3.57 4.71 1.73
CA ASP A 40 -3.83 6.12 1.40
C ASP A 40 -3.50 6.37 -0.08
N PRO A 41 -4.49 6.32 -0.98
CA PRO A 41 -4.27 6.53 -2.41
C PRO A 41 -3.78 7.95 -2.72
N HIS A 42 -2.65 8.06 -3.40
CA HIS A 42 -2.21 9.32 -4.00
C HIS A 42 -2.44 9.28 -5.51
N GLU A 43 -3.52 9.90 -5.95
CA GLU A 43 -4.07 9.65 -7.28
C GLU A 43 -3.80 10.76 -8.27
N GLU A 44 -3.35 10.35 -9.46
CA GLU A 44 -3.44 11.13 -10.68
C GLU A 44 -4.35 10.38 -11.66
N SER A 45 -5.49 10.99 -11.99
CA SER A 45 -6.47 10.42 -12.92
C SER A 45 -6.40 11.15 -14.25
N GLU A 46 -6.43 10.39 -15.35
CA GLU A 46 -6.71 11.00 -16.65
C GLU A 46 -8.17 11.48 -16.71
N ASP A 47 -8.44 12.45 -17.59
CA ASP A 47 -9.81 12.82 -17.96
C ASP A 47 -10.66 11.58 -18.25
N ILE A 48 -11.82 11.51 -17.60
CA ILE A 48 -12.80 10.44 -17.74
C ILE A 48 -13.18 10.31 -19.22
N ARG A 49 -13.14 9.07 -19.73
CA ARG A 49 -13.50 8.77 -21.11
C ARG A 49 -14.91 8.21 -21.18
N LEU A 50 -15.76 8.88 -21.95
CA LEU A 50 -17.08 8.39 -22.28
C LEU A 50 -17.03 7.65 -23.63
N HIS A 51 -17.66 6.48 -23.67
CA HIS A 51 -17.72 5.66 -24.87
C HIS A 51 -18.49 6.41 -25.97
N GLY A 52 -17.84 6.64 -27.11
CA GLY A 52 -18.42 7.35 -28.27
C GLY A 52 -18.16 8.86 -28.34
N THR A 53 -17.78 9.53 -27.26
CA THR A 53 -17.54 10.99 -27.23
C THR A 53 -16.10 11.39 -26.88
N GLY A 54 -15.29 10.47 -26.33
CA GLY A 54 -13.87 10.71 -26.05
C GLY A 54 -13.61 11.14 -24.61
N LYS A 55 -12.44 11.77 -24.37
CA LYS A 55 -12.07 12.32 -23.05
C LYS A 55 -12.92 13.55 -22.75
N LEU A 56 -13.43 13.68 -21.52
CA LEU A 56 -14.06 14.90 -21.03
C LEU A 56 -13.02 15.77 -20.32
N PRO A 57 -12.59 16.90 -20.92
CA PRO A 57 -11.57 17.74 -20.32
C PRO A 57 -12.02 18.31 -18.96
N GLY A 58 -11.16 18.22 -17.95
CA GLY A 58 -11.44 18.76 -16.62
C GLY A 58 -12.21 17.81 -15.70
N THR A 59 -12.26 16.53 -16.06
CA THR A 59 -12.83 15.47 -15.21
C THR A 59 -11.74 14.68 -14.52
N SER A 60 -12.05 14.10 -13.36
CA SER A 60 -11.12 13.23 -12.63
C SER A 60 -11.86 12.14 -11.87
N ALA A 61 -11.25 10.95 -11.77
CA ALA A 61 -11.67 9.93 -10.82
C ALA A 61 -10.83 10.02 -9.52
N GLY A 62 -11.46 9.66 -8.41
CA GLY A 62 -10.88 9.63 -7.07
C GLY A 62 -11.27 8.34 -6.33
N VAL A 63 -10.43 7.86 -5.42
CA VAL A 63 -10.69 6.77 -4.48
C VAL A 63 -10.38 7.25 -3.05
N ASN A 64 -11.12 6.75 -2.06
CA ASN A 64 -10.87 7.07 -0.65
C ASN A 64 -9.80 6.17 -0.02
N SER A 65 -9.20 6.62 1.08
CA SER A 65 -8.34 5.80 1.94
C SER A 65 -9.15 4.82 2.80
N ASP A 66 -8.56 3.67 3.15
CA ASP A 66 -9.17 2.69 4.07
C ASP A 66 -8.12 2.07 5.02
N THR A 67 -8.53 1.73 6.24
CA THR A 67 -7.65 1.14 7.26
C THR A 67 -8.18 -0.20 7.72
N GLN A 68 -7.33 -1.23 7.61
CA GLN A 68 -7.70 -2.61 7.88
C GLN A 68 -6.70 -3.30 8.81
N ILE A 69 -7.07 -4.48 9.30
CA ILE A 69 -6.17 -5.30 10.11
C ILE A 69 -5.23 -6.05 9.15
N GLY A 70 -3.93 -5.88 9.36
CA GLY A 70 -2.86 -6.54 8.64
C GLY A 70 -2.12 -7.55 9.51
N LEU A 71 -1.69 -8.63 8.86
CA LEU A 71 -0.75 -9.62 9.36
C LEU A 71 0.48 -9.61 8.45
N ASN A 72 1.64 -9.55 9.07
CA ASN A 72 2.92 -9.61 8.40
C ASN A 72 3.70 -10.81 8.94
N TYR A 73 4.07 -11.70 8.04
CA TYR A 73 4.86 -12.89 8.29
C TYR A 73 6.27 -12.69 7.74
N LEU A 74 7.27 -12.74 8.61
CA LEU A 74 8.67 -12.59 8.23
C LEU A 74 9.44 -13.86 8.61
N TYR A 75 10.12 -14.46 7.64
CA TYR A 75 11.01 -15.61 7.83
C TYR A 75 12.46 -15.18 7.61
N MET A 76 13.31 -15.34 8.62
CA MET A 76 14.73 -14.95 8.54
C MET A 76 15.53 -15.99 7.75
N LEU A 77 15.97 -15.61 6.54
CA LEU A 77 16.84 -16.44 5.68
C LEU A 77 18.27 -16.47 6.20
N THR A 78 18.70 -15.35 6.79
CA THR A 78 19.97 -15.14 7.50
C THR A 78 19.70 -14.20 8.68
N ASP A 79 20.70 -13.96 9.53
CA ASP A 79 20.58 -13.04 10.68
C ASP A 79 20.28 -11.58 10.27
N HIS A 80 20.47 -11.22 8.99
CA HIS A 80 20.27 -9.85 8.49
C HIS A 80 19.27 -9.78 7.32
N VAL A 81 18.82 -10.90 6.76
CA VAL A 81 17.94 -10.93 5.58
C VAL A 81 16.75 -11.84 5.87
N GLY A 82 15.54 -11.32 5.64
CA GLY A 82 14.31 -12.08 5.77
C GLY A 82 13.40 -11.95 4.55
N LEU A 83 12.53 -12.95 4.39
CA LEU A 83 11.44 -12.97 3.43
C LEU A 83 10.15 -12.60 4.16
N GLU A 84 9.53 -11.52 3.72
CA GLU A 84 8.34 -10.92 4.31
C GLU A 84 7.11 -11.15 3.42
N TYR A 85 5.99 -11.52 4.04
CA TYR A 85 4.70 -11.63 3.40
C TYR A 85 3.66 -10.84 4.20
N LEU A 86 3.12 -9.80 3.60
CA LEU A 86 2.07 -8.96 4.17
C LEU A 86 0.72 -9.35 3.57
N ALA A 87 -0.20 -9.74 4.44
CA ALA A 87 -1.60 -9.97 4.14
C ALA A 87 -2.47 -9.05 5.00
N ALA A 88 -3.58 -8.58 4.46
CA ALA A 88 -4.54 -7.76 5.21
C ALA A 88 -5.96 -8.20 4.93
N THR A 89 -6.90 -7.82 5.79
CA THR A 89 -8.33 -7.97 5.48
C THR A 89 -8.70 -7.10 4.27
N PRO A 90 -9.70 -7.49 3.46
CA PRO A 90 -10.05 -6.76 2.24
C PRO A 90 -10.33 -5.29 2.53
N PHE A 91 -9.61 -4.39 1.86
CA PHE A 91 -9.86 -2.95 1.93
C PHE A 91 -11.08 -2.61 1.08
N LYS A 92 -11.93 -1.72 1.57
CA LYS A 92 -13.12 -1.26 0.86
C LYS A 92 -12.90 0.18 0.41
N HIS A 93 -13.05 0.40 -0.89
CA HIS A 93 -12.85 1.68 -1.51
C HIS A 93 -14.09 2.13 -2.27
N ASP A 94 -14.43 3.40 -2.13
CA ASP A 94 -15.45 4.10 -2.89
C ASP A 94 -14.79 4.96 -3.97
N ALA A 95 -15.21 4.77 -5.21
CA ALA A 95 -14.77 5.55 -6.35
C ALA A 95 -15.71 6.74 -6.58
N TYR A 96 -15.14 7.88 -6.92
CA TYR A 96 -15.86 9.14 -7.16
C TYR A 96 -15.44 9.76 -8.49
N ALA A 97 -16.37 10.35 -9.21
CA ALA A 97 -16.11 11.24 -10.33
C ALA A 97 -16.31 12.70 -9.93
N ARG A 98 -15.51 13.59 -10.52
CA ARG A 98 -15.65 15.05 -10.43
C ARG A 98 -15.54 15.67 -11.81
N GLY A 99 -16.28 16.74 -12.05
CA GLY A 99 -16.23 17.54 -13.28
C GLY A 99 -17.13 17.03 -14.42
N LEU A 100 -17.97 16.03 -14.19
CA LEU A 100 -18.93 15.51 -15.17
C LEU A 100 -20.09 16.51 -15.37
N PRO A 101 -20.63 16.60 -16.60
CA PRO A 101 -21.74 17.50 -16.90
C PRO A 101 -23.06 17.03 -16.26
N GLY A 102 -23.79 17.97 -15.66
CA GLY A 102 -25.07 17.71 -14.99
C GLY A 102 -24.93 17.10 -13.59
N ASP A 103 -25.94 16.36 -13.14
CA ASP A 103 -25.94 15.70 -11.82
C ASP A 103 -25.20 14.34 -11.83
N LEU A 104 -24.27 14.15 -12.77
CA LEU A 104 -23.51 12.91 -12.94
C LEU A 104 -22.24 12.85 -12.09
N ASP A 105 -21.89 13.95 -11.41
CA ASP A 105 -20.81 14.01 -10.43
C ASP A 105 -21.18 13.27 -9.15
N GLY A 106 -20.23 12.51 -8.58
CA GLY A 106 -20.43 11.80 -7.32
C GLY A 106 -19.91 10.37 -7.32
N HIS A 107 -20.54 9.53 -6.49
CA HIS A 107 -20.15 8.13 -6.27
C HIS A 107 -20.36 7.29 -7.54
N LEU A 108 -19.30 6.64 -7.99
CA LEU A 108 -19.31 5.76 -9.16
C LEU A 108 -19.54 4.30 -8.78
N GLY A 109 -19.17 3.92 -7.56
CA GLY A 109 -19.27 2.55 -7.10
C GLY A 109 -18.30 2.25 -5.97
N THR A 110 -18.50 1.09 -5.35
CA THR A 110 -17.62 0.56 -4.32
C THR A 110 -16.94 -0.69 -4.87
N PHE A 111 -15.65 -0.84 -4.62
CA PHE A 111 -14.91 -2.08 -4.88
C PHE A 111 -14.11 -2.48 -3.65
N LYS A 112 -13.73 -3.76 -3.58
CA LYS A 112 -12.79 -4.23 -2.56
C LYS A 112 -11.46 -4.59 -3.20
N GLN A 113 -10.38 -4.40 -2.44
CA GLN A 113 -9.06 -4.85 -2.86
C GLN A 113 -8.33 -5.62 -1.78
N LEU A 114 -7.51 -6.57 -2.22
CA LEU A 114 -6.54 -7.28 -1.42
C LEU A 114 -5.17 -7.05 -2.03
N PRO A 115 -4.22 -6.42 -1.30
CA PRO A 115 -2.87 -6.16 -1.80
C PRO A 115 -1.82 -7.08 -1.15
N PRO A 116 -1.86 -8.43 -1.29
CA PRO A 116 -0.78 -9.28 -0.80
C PRO A 116 0.56 -8.82 -1.37
N THR A 117 1.53 -8.67 -0.48
CA THR A 117 2.86 -8.15 -0.82
C THR A 117 3.91 -9.12 -0.31
N VAL A 118 4.82 -9.51 -1.20
CA VAL A 118 6.00 -10.32 -0.85
C VAL A 118 7.23 -9.43 -0.98
N SER A 119 8.02 -9.32 0.09
CA SER A 119 9.21 -8.47 0.12
C SER A 119 10.43 -9.22 0.65
N LEU A 120 11.61 -8.87 0.16
CA LEU A 120 12.86 -9.16 0.85
C LEU A 120 13.20 -7.97 1.74
N VAL A 121 13.56 -8.26 2.99
CA VAL A 121 13.85 -7.26 4.02
C VAL A 121 15.27 -7.46 4.53
N TYR A 122 16.03 -6.38 4.64
CA TYR A 122 17.39 -6.34 5.16
C TYR A 122 17.48 -5.51 6.44
N PHE A 123 18.09 -6.07 7.48
CA PHE A 123 18.39 -5.47 8.76
C PHE A 123 19.90 -5.14 8.81
N PRO A 124 20.31 -3.86 8.84
CA PRO A 124 21.73 -3.49 8.80
C PRO A 124 22.43 -3.56 10.16
N LEU A 125 21.68 -3.62 11.27
CA LEU A 125 22.25 -3.65 12.62
C LEU A 125 22.44 -5.08 13.11
N SER A 126 23.24 -5.22 14.17
CA SER A 126 23.40 -6.50 14.85
C SER A 126 22.05 -7.06 15.30
N PRO A 127 21.84 -8.40 15.22
CA PRO A 127 20.62 -9.05 15.72
C PRO A 127 20.27 -8.69 17.17
N TYR A 128 21.28 -8.41 18.00
CA TYR A 128 21.11 -8.06 19.41
C TYR A 128 20.78 -6.57 19.65
N SER A 129 20.68 -5.76 18.59
CA SER A 129 20.30 -4.36 18.71
C SER A 129 18.86 -4.24 19.21
N THR A 130 18.63 -3.39 20.23
CA THR A 130 17.29 -3.09 20.75
C THR A 130 16.40 -2.42 19.70
N VAL A 131 16.99 -1.63 18.81
CA VAL A 131 16.28 -0.99 17.70
C VAL A 131 16.72 -1.68 16.41
N GLN A 132 15.75 -2.19 15.65
CA GLN A 132 15.99 -2.91 14.40
C GLN A 132 15.40 -2.11 13.21
N PRO A 133 16.14 -1.13 12.67
CA PRO A 133 15.75 -0.51 11.42
C PRO A 133 15.85 -1.55 10.31
N TYR A 134 15.03 -1.42 9.27
CA TYR A 134 15.08 -2.31 8.12
C TYR A 134 14.72 -1.58 6.84
N VAL A 135 15.20 -2.13 5.73
CA VAL A 135 14.82 -1.71 4.38
C VAL A 135 14.31 -2.92 3.62
N GLY A 136 13.23 -2.75 2.87
CA GLY A 136 12.63 -3.83 2.10
C GLY A 136 12.39 -3.44 0.65
N ALA A 137 12.49 -4.43 -0.23
CA ALA A 137 12.07 -4.33 -1.63
C ALA A 137 11.21 -5.55 -1.97
N GLY A 138 10.08 -5.33 -2.62
CA GLY A 138 9.08 -6.37 -2.82
C GLY A 138 8.22 -6.17 -4.04
N ILE A 139 7.38 -7.16 -4.27
CA ILE A 139 6.37 -7.19 -5.32
C ILE A 139 5.01 -7.20 -4.65
N ASN A 140 4.17 -6.26 -5.05
CA ASN A 140 2.78 -6.20 -4.67
C ASN A 140 1.91 -6.79 -5.79
N TYR A 141 0.92 -7.61 -5.42
CA TYR A 141 -0.12 -8.05 -6.32
C TYR A 141 -1.46 -7.63 -5.75
N THR A 142 -2.14 -6.68 -6.38
CA THR A 142 -3.43 -6.18 -5.91
C THR A 142 -4.58 -6.83 -6.68
N TYR A 143 -5.42 -7.57 -5.98
CA TYR A 143 -6.63 -8.21 -6.51
C TYR A 143 -7.87 -7.41 -6.15
N ILE A 144 -8.66 -7.01 -7.15
CA ILE A 144 -9.89 -6.21 -7.00
C ILE A 144 -11.11 -7.08 -7.30
N PHE A 145 -12.15 -7.01 -6.46
CA PHE A 145 -13.39 -7.78 -6.59
C PHE A 145 -14.62 -7.09 -5.96
#